data_AF-A0A8E1WBY9-F1
#
_entry.id   AF-A0A8E1WBY9-F1
#
_cell.length_a   1.000
_cell.length_b   1.000
_cell.length_c   1.000
_cell.angle_alpha   90.00
_cell.angle_beta   90.00
_cell.angle_gamma   90.00
#
_symmetry.space_group_name_H-M   'P 1'
#
loop_
_entity.id
_entity.type
_entity.pdbx_description
1 polymer ?
#
loop_
_entity_poly.entity_id
_entity_poly.type
_entity_poly.pdbx_seq_one_letter_code
_entity_poly.pdbx_strand_id
1 'polypeptide(L)'
;MVKWSAVALIALGIIHLLVLGADIPAELPNWSSLNLWTWDHWAPLRAQPLDLALSGGVFWQSIGSLAVPLLILGALIYWLDQQDLPIPVFVGSGLVIWTAILAAIMPPSGLPVVLVVSIVLTLGLQARAKKRSISPLK
;
A
#
# COMPACT_ATOMS: atom_id res chain seq x y z
N MET A 1 18.42 -1.25 4.17
CA MET A 1 17.07 -1.55 4.67
C MET A 1 16.05 -0.59 4.05
N VAL A 2 16.12 0.71 4.37
CA VAL A 2 15.16 1.72 3.85
C VAL A 2 15.01 1.72 2.32
N LYS A 3 16.10 1.87 1.56
CA LYS A 3 16.09 1.80 0.07
C LYS A 3 15.31 0.59 -0.46
N TRP A 4 15.66 -0.60 0.03
CA TRP A 4 15.08 -1.85 -0.46
C TRP A 4 13.64 -2.05 -0.02
N SER A 5 13.27 -1.58 1.18
CA SER A 5 11.85 -1.54 1.58
C SER A 5 11.04 -0.61 0.68
N ALA A 6 11.58 0.54 0.30
CA ALA A 6 10.94 1.47 -0.63
C ALA A 6 10.73 0.85 -2.01
N VAL A 7 11.77 0.21 -2.55
CA VAL A 7 11.69 -0.55 -3.82
C VAL A 7 10.66 -1.67 -3.73
N ALA A 8 10.61 -2.41 -2.62
CA ALA A 8 9.63 -3.47 -2.43
C ALA A 8 8.18 -2.94 -2.40
N LEU A 9 7.92 -1.80 -1.74
CA LEU A 9 6.60 -1.16 -1.75
C LEU A 9 6.18 -0.77 -3.18
N ILE A 10 7.10 -0.18 -3.96
CA ILE A 10 6.85 0.18 -5.36
C ILE A 10 6.53 -1.09 -6.17
N ALA A 11 7.37 -2.12 -6.07
CA ALA A 11 7.20 -3.36 -6.80
C ALA A 11 5.88 -4.06 -6.46
N LEU A 12 5.51 -4.12 -5.18
CA LEU A 12 4.23 -4.70 -4.74
C LEU A 12 3.04 -3.91 -5.27
N GLY A 13 3.10 -2.57 -5.26
CA GLY A 13 2.08 -1.72 -5.87
C GLY A 13 1.93 -1.96 -7.37
N ILE A 14 3.04 -2.05 -8.10
CA ILE A 14 3.03 -2.37 -9.53
C ILE A 14 2.46 -3.76 -9.78
N ILE A 15 2.91 -4.78 -9.03
CA ILE A 15 2.42 -6.16 -9.18
C ILE A 15 0.91 -6.22 -8.91
N HIS A 16 0.41 -5.54 -7.85
CA HIS A 16 -1.02 -5.47 -7.57
C HIS A 16 -1.79 -4.89 -8.76
N LEU A 17 -1.33 -3.77 -9.31
CA LEU A 17 -1.98 -3.11 -10.45
C LEU A 17 -1.88 -3.90 -11.75
N LEU A 18 -0.81 -4.67 -11.98
CA LEU A 18 -0.65 -5.45 -13.21
C LEU A 18 -1.36 -6.80 -13.14
N VAL A 19 -1.25 -7.51 -12.01
CA VAL A 19 -1.79 -8.86 -11.86
C VAL A 19 -3.29 -8.83 -11.57
N LEU A 20 -3.72 -7.92 -10.70
CA LEU A 20 -5.13 -7.81 -10.32
C LEU A 20 -5.87 -6.78 -11.18
N GLY A 21 -5.15 -5.84 -11.77
CA GLY A 21 -5.72 -4.87 -12.70
C GLY A 21 -5.77 -5.32 -14.17
N ALA A 22 -5.46 -6.59 -14.48
CA ALA A 22 -5.48 -7.08 -15.85
C ALA A 22 -6.88 -6.96 -16.51
N ASP A 23 -7.94 -7.00 -15.72
CA ASP A 23 -9.33 -6.84 -16.18
C ASP A 23 -9.78 -5.37 -16.29
N ILE A 24 -8.95 -4.40 -15.84
CA ILE A 24 -9.25 -2.96 -15.88
C ILE A 24 -9.61 -2.46 -17.28
N PRO A 25 -8.98 -2.88 -18.39
CA PRO A 25 -9.34 -2.36 -19.71
C PRO A 25 -10.80 -2.60 -20.09
N ALA A 26 -11.39 -3.72 -19.64
CA ALA A 26 -12.80 -4.02 -19.87
C ALA A 26 -13.74 -3.13 -19.01
N GLU A 27 -13.26 -2.70 -17.85
CA GLU A 27 -14.02 -1.94 -16.84
C GLU A 27 -13.70 -0.43 -16.84
N LEU A 28 -12.80 0.01 -17.73
CA LEU A 28 -12.39 1.42 -17.87
C LEU A 28 -13.58 2.38 -18.05
N PRO A 29 -14.59 2.07 -18.87
CA PRO A 29 -15.77 2.92 -19.02
C PRO A 29 -16.50 3.12 -17.68
N ASN A 30 -16.73 2.05 -16.92
CA ASN A 30 -17.41 2.06 -15.62
C ASN A 30 -16.60 2.82 -14.55
N TRP A 31 -15.28 2.77 -14.64
CA TRP A 31 -14.40 3.51 -13.74
C TRP A 31 -14.43 5.02 -14.05
N SER A 32 -14.35 5.39 -15.33
CA SER A 32 -14.35 6.78 -15.79
C SER A 32 -15.71 7.47 -15.64
N SER A 33 -16.81 6.72 -15.72
CA SER A 33 -18.16 7.21 -15.48
C SER A 33 -18.52 7.33 -13.99
N LEU A 34 -17.57 7.00 -13.10
CA LEU A 34 -17.73 6.94 -11.65
C LEU A 34 -18.71 5.86 -11.15
N ASN A 35 -19.18 4.95 -12.01
CA ASN A 35 -20.12 3.88 -11.62
C ASN A 35 -19.53 2.92 -10.57
N LEU A 36 -18.21 2.75 -10.55
CA LEU A 36 -17.51 1.93 -9.55
C LEU A 36 -17.26 2.67 -8.22
N TRP A 37 -17.56 3.96 -8.11
CA TRP A 37 -17.26 4.77 -6.94
C TRP A 37 -18.49 4.92 -6.05
N THR A 38 -18.96 3.80 -5.52
CA THR A 38 -20.14 3.75 -4.65
C THR A 38 -19.77 3.39 -3.22
N TRP A 39 -20.56 3.90 -2.26
CA TRP A 39 -20.49 3.46 -0.87
C TRP A 39 -21.06 2.04 -0.67
N ASP A 40 -21.81 1.51 -1.65
CA ASP A 40 -22.48 0.21 -1.54
C ASP A 40 -21.49 -0.96 -1.44
N HIS A 41 -20.26 -0.78 -1.92
CA HIS A 41 -19.18 -1.78 -1.77
C HIS A 41 -18.81 -2.06 -0.30
N TRP A 42 -19.19 -1.18 0.63
CA TRP A 42 -18.98 -1.34 2.07
C TRP A 42 -20.10 -2.13 2.77
N ALA A 43 -21.19 -2.45 2.08
CA ALA A 43 -22.23 -3.30 2.63
C ALA A 43 -21.68 -4.69 2.97
N PRO A 44 -22.26 -5.43 3.93
CA PRO A 44 -21.81 -6.79 4.23
C PRO A 44 -21.81 -7.66 2.98
N LEU A 45 -20.72 -8.36 2.69
CA LEU A 45 -20.55 -9.15 1.45
C LEU A 45 -21.72 -10.11 1.17
N ARG A 46 -22.29 -10.71 2.23
CA ARG A 46 -23.44 -11.63 2.12
C ARG A 46 -24.76 -10.95 1.74
N ALA A 47 -24.86 -9.65 1.94
CA ALA A 47 -26.01 -8.83 1.61
C ALA A 47 -25.86 -8.13 0.25
N GLN A 48 -24.68 -8.19 -0.37
CA GLN A 48 -24.45 -7.61 -1.69
C GLN A 48 -25.02 -8.52 -2.79
N PRO A 49 -25.77 -7.97 -3.76
CA PRO A 49 -26.00 -8.62 -5.04
C PRO A 49 -24.68 -9.04 -5.70
N LEU A 50 -24.70 -10.12 -6.48
CA LEU A 50 -23.47 -10.69 -7.06
C LEU A 50 -22.73 -9.69 -7.97
N ASP A 51 -23.47 -8.94 -8.77
CA ASP A 51 -22.96 -7.87 -9.62
C ASP A 51 -22.26 -6.76 -8.82
N LEU A 52 -22.84 -6.36 -7.68
CA LEU A 52 -22.21 -5.39 -6.79
C LEU A 52 -20.91 -5.95 -6.19
N ALA A 53 -20.92 -7.20 -5.73
CA ALA A 53 -19.73 -7.85 -5.17
C ALA A 53 -18.59 -7.98 -6.20
N LEU A 54 -18.91 -8.33 -7.46
CA LEU A 54 -17.95 -8.40 -8.54
C LEU A 54 -17.40 -7.01 -8.90
N SER A 55 -18.26 -5.99 -9.00
CA SER A 55 -17.83 -4.62 -9.27
C SER A 55 -16.92 -4.07 -8.14
N GLY A 56 -17.20 -4.42 -6.88
CA GLY A 56 -16.35 -4.09 -5.75
C GLY A 56 -15.00 -4.78 -5.82
N GLY A 57 -14.96 -6.04 -6.22
CA GLY A 57 -13.72 -6.78 -6.50
C GLY A 57 -12.86 -6.04 -7.53
N VAL A 58 -13.44 -5.69 -8.69
CA VAL A 58 -12.78 -4.91 -9.74
C VAL A 58 -12.27 -3.56 -9.20
N PHE A 59 -13.10 -2.84 -8.44
CA PHE A 59 -12.71 -1.55 -7.86
C PHE A 59 -11.46 -1.67 -6.98
N TRP A 60 -11.45 -2.61 -6.02
CA TRP A 60 -10.34 -2.80 -5.08
C TRP A 60 -9.10 -3.50 -5.67
N GLN A 61 -9.24 -4.14 -6.82
CA GLN A 61 -8.11 -4.69 -7.57
C GLN A 61 -7.46 -3.64 -8.51
N SER A 62 -8.16 -2.53 -8.75
CA SER A 62 -7.75 -1.47 -9.65
C SER A 62 -7.11 -0.26 -8.96
N ILE A 63 -7.19 0.90 -9.61
CA ILE A 63 -6.72 2.21 -9.12
C ILE A 63 -7.47 2.64 -7.84
N GLY A 64 -8.68 2.11 -7.59
CA GLY A 64 -9.44 2.36 -6.35
C GLY A 64 -8.78 1.76 -5.09
N SER A 65 -7.77 0.90 -5.28
CA SER A 65 -7.01 0.29 -4.19
C SER A 65 -6.01 1.23 -3.52
N LEU A 66 -5.45 0.78 -2.39
CA LEU A 66 -4.31 1.45 -1.75
C LEU A 66 -2.96 1.15 -2.42
N ALA A 67 -2.93 0.40 -3.54
CA ALA A 67 -1.69 0.13 -4.27
C ALA A 67 -1.05 1.41 -4.84
N VAL A 68 -1.86 2.34 -5.38
CA VAL A 68 -1.36 3.61 -5.91
C VAL A 68 -0.77 4.48 -4.80
N PRO A 69 -1.48 4.75 -3.68
CA PRO A 69 -0.88 5.43 -2.53
C PRO A 69 0.39 4.77 -1.99
N LEU A 70 0.45 3.44 -1.92
CA LEU A 70 1.66 2.72 -1.48
C LEU A 70 2.82 2.86 -2.48
N LEU A 71 2.54 2.89 -3.78
CA LEU A 71 3.54 3.14 -4.82
C LEU A 71 4.11 4.56 -4.67
N ILE A 72 3.25 5.57 -4.51
CA ILE A 72 3.65 6.96 -4.30
C ILE A 72 4.49 7.07 -3.02
N LEU A 73 4.05 6.45 -1.93
CA LEU A 73 4.78 6.46 -0.67
C LEU A 73 6.15 5.77 -0.79
N GLY A 74 6.21 4.63 -1.47
CA GLY A 74 7.47 3.94 -1.77
C GLY A 74 8.41 4.82 -2.59
N ALA A 75 7.91 5.48 -3.64
CA ALA A 75 8.69 6.41 -4.45
C ALA A 75 9.19 7.62 -3.65
N LEU A 76 8.35 8.18 -2.78
CA LEU A 76 8.72 9.29 -1.89
C LEU A 76 9.81 8.86 -0.90
N ILE A 77 9.66 7.71 -0.24
CA ILE A 77 10.67 7.17 0.68
C ILE A 77 11.97 6.93 -0.07
N TYR A 78 11.92 6.38 -1.28
CA TYR A 78 13.09 6.16 -2.12
C TYR A 78 13.78 7.47 -2.48
N TRP A 79 13.02 8.48 -2.90
CA TRP A 79 13.57 9.79 -3.25
C TRP A 79 14.21 10.47 -2.02
N LEU A 80 13.53 10.49 -0.87
CA LEU A 80 14.08 11.02 0.38
C LEU A 80 15.36 10.29 0.80
N ASP A 81 15.40 8.97 0.60
CA ASP A 81 16.58 8.13 0.86
C ASP A 81 17.76 8.50 -0.06
N GLN A 82 17.51 8.78 -1.34
CA GLN A 82 18.55 9.24 -2.27
C GLN A 82 19.09 10.63 -1.94
N GLN A 83 18.27 11.50 -1.34
CA GLN A 83 18.67 12.86 -0.94
C GLN A 83 19.25 12.94 0.49
N ASP A 84 19.47 11.79 1.15
CA ASP A 84 19.87 11.71 2.57
C ASP A 84 18.96 12.50 3.54
N LEU A 85 17.70 12.72 3.15
CA LEU A 85 16.75 13.48 3.94
C LEU A 85 16.17 12.63 5.09
N PRO A 86 15.76 13.27 6.20
CA PRO A 86 15.11 12.57 7.30
C PRO A 86 13.75 12.02 6.90
N ILE A 87 13.55 10.74 7.21
CA ILE A 87 12.27 10.06 7.06
C ILE A 87 11.77 9.72 8.47
N PRO A 88 10.61 10.25 8.90
CA PRO A 88 10.11 10.01 10.25
C PRO A 88 9.80 8.52 10.49
N VAL A 89 10.17 8.02 11.68
CA VAL A 89 9.92 6.61 12.07
C VAL A 89 8.43 6.26 12.07
N PHE A 90 7.54 7.23 12.33
CA PHE A 90 6.10 7.00 12.35
C PHE A 90 5.55 6.51 11.00
N VAL A 91 6.23 6.82 9.88
CA VAL A 91 5.85 6.33 8.55
C VAL A 91 5.94 4.80 8.51
N GLY A 92 7.03 4.24 9.02
CA GLY A 92 7.21 2.79 9.10
C GLY A 92 6.22 2.15 10.08
N SER A 93 6.15 2.66 11.32
CA SER A 93 5.29 2.04 12.34
C SER A 93 3.80 2.17 12.02
N GLY A 94 3.38 3.26 11.38
CA GLY A 94 2.03 3.44 10.87
C GLY A 94 1.67 2.38 9.83
N LEU A 95 2.57 2.13 8.88
CA LEU A 95 2.40 1.04 7.90
C LEU A 95 2.33 -0.33 8.58
N VAL A 96 3.15 -0.61 9.59
CA VAL A 96 3.09 -1.87 10.35
C VAL A 96 1.72 -2.05 11.01
N ILE A 97 1.24 -1.04 11.75
CA ILE A 97 -0.06 -1.12 12.43
C ILE A 97 -1.19 -1.34 11.42
N TRP A 98 -1.21 -0.52 10.37
CA TRP A 98 -2.25 -0.59 9.35
C TRP A 98 -2.25 -1.94 8.60
N THR A 99 -1.07 -2.39 8.14
CA THR A 99 -0.96 -3.69 7.44
C THR A 99 -1.24 -4.88 8.34
N ALA A 100 -0.88 -4.82 9.63
CA ALA A 100 -1.20 -5.88 10.58
C ALA A 100 -2.72 -6.02 10.79
N ILE A 101 -3.43 -4.89 10.95
CA ILE A 101 -4.89 -4.89 11.06
C ILE A 101 -5.50 -5.52 9.81
N LEU A 102 -5.13 -5.04 8.61
CA LEU A 102 -5.73 -5.54 7.38
C LEU A 102 -5.38 -6.99 7.09
N ALA A 103 -4.14 -7.42 7.35
CA ALA A 103 -3.74 -8.82 7.18
C ALA A 103 -4.54 -9.78 8.07
N ALA A 104 -4.96 -9.32 9.26
CA ALA A 104 -5.77 -10.11 10.18
C ALA A 104 -7.24 -10.22 9.73
N ILE A 105 -7.81 -9.16 9.14
CA ILE A 105 -9.23 -9.12 8.76
C ILE A 105 -9.50 -9.56 7.31
N MET A 106 -8.49 -9.62 6.44
CA MET A 106 -8.63 -10.00 5.02
C MET A 106 -7.75 -11.21 4.58
N PRO A 107 -7.85 -12.39 5.22
CA PRO A 107 -7.23 -13.60 4.68
C PRO A 107 -8.12 -14.29 3.60
N PRO A 108 -7.56 -14.77 2.48
CA PRO A 108 -6.17 -14.64 1.99
C PRO A 108 -5.94 -13.32 1.21
N SER A 109 -4.79 -12.67 1.41
CA SER A 109 -4.40 -11.44 0.70
C SER A 109 -2.87 -11.27 0.60
N GLY A 110 -2.40 -10.30 -0.18
CA GLY A 110 -0.98 -9.92 -0.27
C GLY A 110 -0.46 -9.09 0.92
N LEU A 111 -1.33 -8.70 1.84
CA LEU A 111 -1.01 -7.83 2.99
C LEU A 111 0.05 -8.39 3.96
N PRO A 112 0.15 -9.71 4.21
CA PRO A 112 1.25 -10.27 5.00
C PRO A 112 2.64 -9.94 4.44
N VAL A 113 2.79 -9.87 3.12
CA VAL A 113 4.06 -9.48 2.48
C VAL A 113 4.35 -8.00 2.72
N VAL A 114 3.35 -7.14 2.57
CA VAL A 114 3.47 -5.70 2.86
C VAL A 114 3.82 -5.47 4.33
N LEU A 115 3.26 -6.25 5.26
CA LEU A 115 3.60 -6.21 6.68
C LEU A 115 5.08 -6.49 6.93
N VAL A 116 5.64 -7.55 6.33
CA VAL A 116 7.07 -7.87 6.44
C VAL A 116 7.92 -6.70 5.92
N VAL A 117 7.59 -6.16 4.75
CA VAL A 117 8.30 -4.99 4.19
C VAL A 117 8.24 -3.78 5.12
N SER A 118 7.08 -3.54 5.74
CA SER A 118 6.84 -2.42 6.68
C SER A 118 7.62 -2.57 7.98
N ILE A 119 7.77 -3.80 8.49
CA ILE A 119 8.62 -4.10 9.65
C ILE A 119 10.08 -3.77 9.32
N VAL A 120 10.57 -4.26 8.17
CA VAL A 120 11.96 -4.01 7.73
C VAL A 120 12.22 -2.52 7.52
N LEU A 121 11.24 -1.79 6.97
CA LEU A 121 11.30 -0.33 6.82
C LEU A 121 11.45 0.34 8.18
N THR A 122 10.58 0.00 9.13
CA THR A 122 10.56 0.58 10.49
C THR A 122 11.89 0.37 11.20
N LEU A 123 12.43 -0.85 11.18
CA LEU A 123 13.74 -1.14 11.77
C LEU A 123 14.87 -0.33 11.12
N GLY A 124 14.82 -0.18 9.79
CA GLY A 124 15.77 0.65 9.04
C GLY A 124 15.71 2.13 9.43
N LEU A 125 14.51 2.67 9.62
CA LEU A 125 14.29 4.06 10.04
C LEU A 125 14.76 4.29 11.49
N GLN A 126 14.43 3.37 12.41
CA GLN A 126 14.87 3.43 13.81
C GLN A 126 16.40 3.40 13.93
N ALA A 127 17.06 2.52 13.17
CA ALA A 127 18.52 2.44 13.16
C ALA A 127 19.18 3.76 12.69
N ARG A 128 18.60 4.43 11.69
CA ARG A 128 19.08 5.74 11.21
C ARG A 128 18.82 6.87 12.20
N ALA A 129 17.64 6.91 12.80
CA ALA A 129 17.30 7.90 13.82
C ALA A 129 18.28 7.83 15.01
N LYS A 130 18.59 6.61 15.47
CA LYS A 130 19.58 6.38 16.54
C LYS A 130 20.98 6.83 16.16
N LYS A 131 21.43 6.58 14.92
CA LYS A 131 22.75 7.06 14.46
C LYS A 131 22.82 8.59 14.44
N ARG A 132 21.76 9.27 14.01
CA ARG A 132 21.69 10.73 14.01
C ARG A 132 21.67 11.34 15.41
N SER A 133 21.01 10.70 16.38
CA SER A 133 21.03 11.20 17.76
C SER A 133 22.39 11.07 18.45
N ILE A 134 23.23 10.11 18.02
CA ILE A 134 24.58 9.87 18.57
C ILE A 134 25.63 10.78 17.93
N SER A 135 25.38 11.28 16.72
CA SER A 135 26.24 12.23 16.02
C SER A 135 25.58 13.62 16.03
N PRO A 136 25.57 14.35 17.16
CA PRO A 136 25.15 15.75 17.13
C PRO A 136 26.07 16.47 16.15
N LEU A 137 25.44 17.22 15.24
CA LEU A 137 26.06 17.94 14.13
C LEU A 137 27.40 18.56 14.55
N LYS A 138 28.48 18.23 13.82
CA LYS A 138 29.65 19.10 13.74
C LYS A 138 29.33 20.27 12.82
#